data_AF-A0A6I6C8Y7-F1
#
_entry.id   AF-A0A6I6C8Y7-F1
#
_cell.length_a   1.000
_cell.length_b   1.000
_cell.length_c   1.000
_cell.angle_alpha   90.00
_cell.angle_beta   90.00
_cell.angle_gamma   90.00
#
_symmetry.space_group_name_H-M   'P 1'
#
loop_
_entity.id
_entity.type
_entity.pdbx_description
1 polymer ?
#
loop_
_entity_poly.entity_id
_entity_poly.type
_entity_poly.pdbx_seq_one_letter_code
_entity_poly.pdbx_strand_id
1 'polypeptide(L)'
;MDKKVYNLKESSLGKVTFLDGTVFMSISFLADSGEKITEVIILSSLDEAVRKFPSFVTELTFKHVQDKLKFHNDIVDWLIENWLDPGIVTCQKYIAEQYGFPEFAEMNPIEWIKSEPEMVALTLSHIAGRYTNGYLKLPSRIRELEFCCRFVKNVLAINFWEDNIK
;
A
#
# COMPACT_ATOMS: atom_id res chain seq x y z
N MET A 1 -8.14 33.84 -0.83
CA MET A 1 -8.71 32.80 0.04
C MET A 1 -8.44 33.20 1.47
N ASP A 2 -9.48 33.54 2.24
CA ASP A 2 -9.34 33.80 3.67
C ASP A 2 -8.90 32.51 4.38
N LYS A 3 -7.84 32.62 5.18
CA LYS A 3 -7.39 31.51 6.04
C LYS A 3 -8.45 31.28 7.11
N LYS A 4 -9.25 30.23 6.98
CA LYS A 4 -10.08 29.74 8.08
C LYS A 4 -9.16 29.29 9.22
N VAL A 5 -9.14 30.05 10.31
CA VAL A 5 -8.47 29.67 11.56
C VAL A 5 -9.50 28.92 12.40
N TYR A 6 -9.27 27.63 12.63
CA TYR A 6 -10.11 26.82 13.50
C TYR A 6 -9.55 26.90 14.93
N ASN A 7 -10.31 27.50 15.84
CA ASN A 7 -10.01 27.43 17.28
C ASN A 7 -10.45 26.07 17.81
N LEU A 8 -9.53 25.10 17.80
CA LEU A 8 -9.75 23.77 18.36
C LEU A 8 -9.65 23.85 19.89
N LYS A 9 -10.68 23.39 20.60
CA LYS A 9 -10.59 23.20 22.05
C LYS A 9 -9.92 21.87 22.33
N GLU A 10 -9.26 21.74 23.48
CA GLU A 10 -8.66 20.46 23.91
C GLU A 10 -9.71 19.34 23.99
N SER A 11 -10.94 19.68 24.40
CA SER A 11 -12.10 18.76 24.40
C SER A 11 -12.50 18.28 23.01
N SER A 12 -12.11 18.98 21.94
CA SER A 12 -12.37 18.58 20.56
C SER A 12 -11.34 17.56 20.06
N LEU A 13 -10.27 17.29 20.82
CA LEU A 13 -9.24 16.32 20.48
C LEU A 13 -9.58 14.96 21.09
N GLY A 14 -9.83 13.98 20.21
CA GLY A 14 -9.98 12.58 20.56
C GLY A 14 -8.73 11.78 20.18
N LYS A 15 -8.48 10.69 20.91
CA LYS A 15 -7.49 9.69 20.52
C LYS A 15 -8.21 8.39 20.20
N VAL A 16 -8.17 7.97 18.95
CA VAL A 16 -8.65 6.64 18.54
C VAL A 16 -7.48 5.68 18.67
N THR A 17 -7.65 4.63 19.47
CA THR A 17 -6.65 3.58 19.66
C THR A 17 -7.16 2.28 19.05
N PHE A 18 -6.38 1.69 18.15
CA PHE A 18 -6.70 0.41 17.53
C PHE A 18 -5.99 -0.70 18.31
N LEU A 19 -6.76 -1.67 18.82
CA LEU A 19 -6.28 -2.70 19.75
C LEU A 19 -5.21 -3.60 19.10
N ASP A 20 -5.47 -4.08 17.89
CA ASP A 20 -4.59 -5.02 17.16
C ASP A 20 -3.68 -4.32 16.14
N GLY A 21 -3.74 -3.00 16.06
CA GLY A 21 -3.04 -2.18 15.07
C GLY A 21 -3.76 -2.14 13.72
N THR A 22 -3.96 -0.95 13.18
CA THR A 22 -4.65 -0.77 11.89
C THR A 22 -3.64 -0.47 10.79
N VAL A 23 -3.81 -1.10 9.64
CA VAL A 23 -2.96 -0.87 8.47
C VAL A 23 -3.64 0.15 7.57
N PHE A 24 -2.93 1.25 7.33
CA PHE A 24 -3.29 2.26 6.35
C PHE A 24 -2.44 2.02 5.12
N MET A 25 -3.09 1.69 4.01
CA MET A 25 -2.41 1.51 2.73
C MET A 25 -2.98 2.48 1.72
N SER A 26 -2.12 3.12 0.95
CA SER A 26 -2.55 3.95 -0.16
C SER A 26 -1.79 3.62 -1.42
N ILE A 27 -2.48 3.72 -2.54
CA ILE A 27 -1.88 3.67 -3.87
C ILE A 27 -2.29 4.91 -4.64
N SER A 28 -1.35 5.46 -5.38
CA SER A 28 -1.55 6.64 -6.20
C SER A 28 -0.82 6.47 -7.53
N PHE A 29 -1.47 6.82 -8.64
CA PHE A 29 -0.90 6.69 -9.98
C PHE A 29 -1.64 7.57 -10.99
N LEU A 30 -1.03 7.82 -12.14
CA LEU A 30 -1.61 8.56 -13.26
C LEU A 30 -2.44 7.63 -14.15
N ALA A 31 -3.75 7.87 -14.22
CA ALA A 31 -4.66 7.13 -15.09
C ALA A 31 -4.47 7.49 -16.56
N ASP A 32 -5.05 6.69 -17.47
CA ASP A 32 -5.06 7.01 -18.91
C ASP A 32 -5.84 8.29 -19.24
N SER A 33 -6.77 8.71 -18.36
CA SER A 33 -7.44 10.01 -18.47
C SER A 33 -6.52 11.20 -18.22
N GLY A 34 -5.31 10.97 -17.70
CA GLY A 34 -4.41 12.01 -17.21
C GLY A 34 -4.72 12.49 -15.78
N GLU A 35 -5.73 11.92 -15.12
CA GLU A 35 -6.04 12.22 -13.73
C GLU A 35 -5.15 11.41 -12.78
N LYS A 36 -4.70 12.04 -11.68
CA LYS A 36 -4.01 11.36 -10.60
C LYS A 36 -5.06 10.66 -9.72
N ILE A 37 -5.08 9.34 -9.74
CA ILE A 37 -5.91 8.51 -8.87
C ILE A 37 -5.16 8.34 -7.55
N THR A 38 -5.86 8.49 -6.44
CA THR A 38 -5.31 8.25 -5.10
C THR A 38 -6.39 7.62 -4.25
N GLU A 39 -6.16 6.40 -3.81
CA GLU A 39 -7.10 5.67 -2.98
C GLU A 39 -6.42 5.13 -1.73
N VAL A 40 -7.18 5.08 -0.64
CA VAL A 40 -6.72 4.64 0.67
C VAL A 40 -7.64 3.52 1.14
N ILE A 41 -7.03 2.41 1.59
CA ILE A 41 -7.73 1.33 2.28
C ILE A 41 -7.23 1.26 3.72
N ILE A 42 -8.17 1.11 4.65
CA ILE A 42 -7.92 0.99 6.08
C ILE A 42 -8.35 -0.40 6.50
N LEU A 43 -7.42 -1.17 7.05
CA LEU A 43 -7.62 -2.58 7.36
C LEU A 43 -7.30 -2.86 8.83
N SER A 44 -8.07 -3.76 9.42
CA SER A 44 -8.07 -4.00 10.86
C SER A 44 -6.83 -4.75 11.36
N SER A 45 -6.08 -5.40 10.46
CA SER A 45 -4.90 -6.19 10.79
C SER A 45 -3.95 -6.35 9.59
N LEU A 46 -2.73 -6.83 9.85
CA LEU A 46 -1.76 -7.20 8.80
C LEU A 46 -2.25 -8.37 7.95
N ASP A 47 -2.86 -9.38 8.56
CA ASP A 47 -3.38 -10.54 7.83
C ASP A 47 -4.49 -10.14 6.85
N GLU A 48 -5.36 -9.22 7.28
CA GLU A 48 -6.37 -8.65 6.40
C GLU A 48 -5.72 -7.83 5.27
N ALA A 49 -4.66 -7.09 5.56
CA ALA A 49 -3.87 -6.36 4.56
C ALA A 49 -3.28 -7.27 3.49
N VAL A 50 -2.61 -8.35 3.87
CA VAL A 50 -2.01 -9.29 2.91
C VAL A 50 -3.08 -9.96 2.04
N ARG A 51 -4.28 -10.22 2.57
CA ARG A 51 -5.38 -10.86 1.81
C ARG A 51 -6.10 -9.90 0.87
N LYS A 52 -6.41 -8.68 1.32
CA LYS A 52 -7.28 -7.75 0.57
C LYS A 52 -6.55 -6.73 -0.28
N PHE A 53 -5.31 -6.39 0.07
CA PHE A 53 -4.59 -5.35 -0.63
C PHE A 53 -4.27 -5.71 -2.09
N PRO A 54 -3.82 -6.93 -2.43
CA PRO A 54 -3.55 -7.28 -3.82
C PRO A 54 -4.79 -7.15 -4.71
N SER A 55 -5.94 -7.65 -4.27
CA SER A 55 -7.20 -7.52 -5.02
C SER A 55 -7.62 -6.07 -5.18
N PHE A 56 -7.51 -5.26 -4.12
CA PHE A 56 -7.79 -3.83 -4.15
C PHE A 56 -6.94 -3.08 -5.19
N VAL A 57 -5.62 -3.34 -5.23
CA VAL A 57 -4.72 -2.73 -6.22
C VAL A 57 -5.07 -3.17 -7.63
N THR A 58 -5.31 -4.47 -7.84
CA THR A 58 -5.65 -5.01 -9.14
C THR A 58 -6.96 -4.40 -9.67
N GLU A 59 -8.01 -4.36 -8.87
CA GLU A 59 -9.29 -3.75 -9.25
C GLU A 59 -9.13 -2.27 -9.62
N LEU A 60 -8.42 -1.51 -8.78
CA LEU A 60 -8.23 -0.09 -8.99
C LEU A 60 -7.41 0.21 -10.26
N THR A 61 -6.29 -0.50 -10.44
CA THR A 61 -5.45 -0.33 -11.63
C THR A 61 -6.20 -0.77 -12.89
N PHE A 62 -6.96 -1.86 -12.83
CA PHE A 62 -7.71 -2.37 -13.99
C PHE A 62 -8.85 -1.44 -14.43
N LYS A 63 -9.38 -0.64 -13.50
CA LYS A 63 -10.41 0.37 -13.79
C LYS A 63 -9.84 1.60 -14.53
N HIS A 64 -8.58 1.96 -14.27
CA HIS A 64 -8.01 3.24 -14.69
C HIS A 64 -6.83 3.11 -15.69
N VAL A 65 -6.37 1.88 -15.95
CA VAL A 65 -5.30 1.55 -16.89
C VAL A 65 -5.80 0.55 -17.93
N GLN A 66 -5.75 0.95 -19.21
CA GLN A 66 -6.15 0.13 -20.36
C GLN A 66 -5.12 -0.96 -20.66
N ASP A 67 -3.84 -0.59 -20.78
CA ASP A 67 -2.74 -1.53 -21.04
C ASP A 67 -2.20 -2.13 -19.73
N LYS A 68 -3.01 -3.03 -19.16
CA LYS A 68 -2.77 -3.66 -17.85
C LYS A 68 -1.50 -4.51 -17.86
N LEU A 69 -1.27 -5.25 -18.94
CA LEU A 69 -0.15 -6.17 -19.06
C LEU A 69 1.17 -5.40 -19.12
N LYS A 70 1.26 -4.35 -19.96
CA LYS A 70 2.44 -3.51 -20.01
C LYS A 70 2.70 -2.84 -18.67
N PHE A 71 1.67 -2.27 -18.04
CA PHE A 71 1.81 -1.63 -16.75
C PHE A 71 2.33 -2.59 -15.67
N HIS A 72 1.78 -3.80 -15.61
CA HIS A 72 2.25 -4.84 -14.72
C HIS A 72 3.72 -5.21 -14.99
N ASN A 73 4.07 -5.46 -16.25
CA ASN A 73 5.43 -5.82 -16.64
C ASN A 73 6.45 -4.70 -16.37
N ASP A 74 6.08 -3.44 -16.60
CA ASP A 74 6.94 -2.29 -16.28
C ASP A 74 7.29 -2.24 -14.78
N ILE A 75 6.34 -2.60 -13.91
CA ILE A 75 6.57 -2.71 -12.46
C ILE A 75 7.48 -3.90 -12.15
N VAL A 76 7.18 -5.07 -12.72
CA VAL A 76 7.98 -6.31 -12.52
C VAL A 76 9.42 -6.09 -12.94
N ASP A 77 9.65 -5.54 -14.14
CA ASP A 77 10.99 -5.29 -14.66
C ASP A 77 11.75 -4.31 -13.78
N TRP A 78 11.09 -3.25 -13.29
CA TRP A 78 11.69 -2.32 -12.33
C TRP A 78 12.03 -3.00 -11.00
N LEU A 79 11.16 -3.86 -10.47
CA LEU A 79 11.42 -4.62 -9.25
C LEU A 79 12.61 -5.56 -9.43
N ILE A 80 12.72 -6.25 -10.57
CA ILE A 80 13.85 -7.13 -10.87
C ILE A 80 15.15 -6.33 -10.97
N GLU A 81 15.12 -5.19 -11.65
CA GLU A 81 16.31 -4.36 -11.87
C GLU A 81 16.81 -3.69 -10.58
N ASN A 82 15.90 -3.23 -9.71
CA ASN A 82 16.23 -2.34 -8.59
C ASN A 82 16.03 -2.97 -7.21
N TRP A 83 15.23 -4.03 -7.12
CA TRP A 83 14.75 -4.60 -5.87
C TRP A 83 14.76 -6.13 -5.86
N LEU A 84 15.59 -6.79 -6.68
CA LEU A 84 15.73 -8.25 -6.61
C LEU A 84 16.10 -8.70 -5.19
N ASP A 85 17.12 -8.06 -4.62
CA ASP A 85 17.53 -8.20 -3.22
C ASP A 85 17.89 -6.79 -2.71
N PRO A 86 17.28 -6.27 -1.62
CA PRO A 86 16.48 -6.98 -0.62
C PRO A 86 14.97 -7.04 -0.87
N GLY A 87 14.43 -6.66 -2.03
CA GLY A 87 12.97 -6.63 -2.23
C GLY A 87 12.33 -8.01 -2.42
N ILE A 88 12.47 -8.56 -3.64
CA ILE A 88 11.81 -9.80 -4.07
C ILE A 88 12.26 -10.98 -3.23
N VAL A 89 13.57 -11.22 -3.09
CA VAL A 89 14.12 -12.38 -2.37
C VAL A 89 13.65 -12.45 -0.93
N THR A 90 13.62 -11.31 -0.23
CA THR A 90 13.22 -11.32 1.18
C THR A 90 11.70 -11.36 1.34
N CYS A 91 10.93 -10.83 0.39
CA CYS A 91 9.47 -10.99 0.37
C CYS A 91 9.10 -12.45 0.15
N GLN A 92 9.73 -13.10 -0.83
CA GLN A 92 9.54 -14.52 -1.13
C GLN A 92 9.78 -15.41 0.10
N LYS A 93 10.92 -15.23 0.77
CA LYS A 93 11.24 -15.96 2.01
C LYS A 93 10.22 -15.69 3.12
N TYR A 94 9.83 -14.43 3.29
CA TYR A 94 8.85 -14.04 4.29
C TYR A 94 7.49 -14.71 4.03
N ILE A 95 7.03 -14.75 2.77
CA ILE A 95 5.78 -15.41 2.42
C ILE A 95 5.87 -16.91 2.66
N ALA A 96 6.96 -17.55 2.25
CA ALA A 96 7.18 -18.99 2.46
C ALA A 96 7.12 -19.37 3.94
N GLU A 97 7.81 -18.59 4.79
CA GLU A 97 7.93 -18.87 6.22
C GLU A 97 6.65 -18.54 7.01
N GLN A 98 6.04 -17.37 6.77
CA GLN A 98 4.93 -16.89 7.59
C GLN A 98 3.57 -17.40 7.14
N TYR A 99 3.40 -17.70 5.85
CA TYR A 99 2.11 -18.10 5.28
C TYR A 99 2.07 -19.57 4.83
N GLY A 100 3.16 -20.33 5.03
CA GLY A 100 3.16 -21.77 4.87
C GLY A 100 3.24 -22.25 3.42
N PHE A 101 4.02 -21.56 2.59
CA PHE A 101 4.27 -21.91 1.18
C PHE A 101 5.75 -22.29 0.98
N PRO A 102 6.22 -23.42 1.54
CA PRO A 102 7.63 -23.81 1.48
C PRO A 102 8.16 -23.93 0.04
N GLU A 103 7.31 -24.28 -0.93
CA GLU A 103 7.65 -24.33 -2.35
C GLU A 103 8.15 -23.00 -2.91
N PHE A 104 7.71 -21.86 -2.34
CA PHE A 104 8.19 -20.55 -2.77
C PHE A 104 9.63 -20.31 -2.36
N ALA A 105 10.15 -20.95 -1.31
CA ALA A 105 11.53 -20.77 -0.89
C ALA A 105 12.55 -21.38 -1.88
N GLU A 106 12.13 -22.40 -2.64
CA GLU A 106 12.98 -23.11 -3.60
C GLU A 106 12.85 -22.56 -5.04
N MET A 107 11.81 -21.76 -5.31
CA MET A 107 11.57 -21.15 -6.61
C MET A 107 12.59 -20.04 -6.92
N ASN A 108 12.97 -19.90 -8.20
CA ASN A 108 13.78 -18.77 -8.62
C ASN A 108 13.02 -17.45 -8.32
N PRO A 109 13.63 -16.43 -7.67
CA PRO A 109 12.93 -15.20 -7.28
C PRO A 109 12.28 -14.45 -8.45
N ILE A 110 12.88 -14.50 -9.64
CA ILE A 110 12.34 -13.87 -10.86
C ILE A 110 11.13 -14.65 -11.39
N GLU A 111 11.14 -15.98 -11.27
CA GLU A 111 9.98 -16.81 -11.60
C GLU A 111 8.85 -16.59 -10.59
N TRP A 112 9.19 -16.48 -9.30
CA TRP A 112 8.24 -16.23 -8.23
C TRP A 112 7.51 -14.90 -8.38
N ILE A 113 8.21 -13.79 -8.63
CA ILE A 113 7.54 -12.48 -8.81
C ILE A 113 6.62 -12.45 -10.03
N LYS A 114 6.85 -13.34 -11.00
CA LYS A 114 6.06 -13.49 -12.23
C LYS A 114 4.98 -14.57 -12.13
N SER A 115 4.92 -15.33 -11.03
CA SER A 115 4.01 -16.47 -10.93
C SER A 115 2.56 -16.02 -10.87
N GLU A 116 2.28 -14.97 -10.10
CA GLU A 116 0.94 -14.43 -9.89
C GLU A 116 0.99 -12.90 -9.75
N PRO A 117 0.01 -12.15 -10.30
CA PRO A 117 -0.02 -10.69 -10.20
C PRO A 117 0.04 -10.14 -8.78
N GLU A 118 -0.51 -10.87 -7.82
CA GLU A 118 -0.57 -10.53 -6.39
C GLU A 118 0.83 -10.39 -5.79
N MET A 119 1.82 -11.15 -6.28
CA MET A 119 3.19 -11.11 -5.76
C MET A 119 3.81 -9.72 -5.92
N VAL A 120 3.42 -8.98 -6.95
CA VAL A 120 3.88 -7.61 -7.18
C VAL A 120 3.35 -6.66 -6.11
N ALA A 121 2.05 -6.68 -5.84
CA ALA A 121 1.45 -5.83 -4.81
C ALA A 121 1.99 -6.14 -3.40
N LEU A 122 2.20 -7.42 -3.10
CA LEU A 122 2.81 -7.86 -1.86
C LEU A 122 4.27 -7.41 -1.75
N THR A 123 5.05 -7.53 -2.83
CA THR A 123 6.46 -7.12 -2.85
C THR A 123 6.60 -5.60 -2.69
N LEU A 124 5.76 -4.80 -3.35
CA LEU A 124 5.71 -3.35 -3.14
C LEU A 124 5.38 -3.00 -1.68
N SER A 125 4.42 -3.72 -1.09
CA SER A 125 4.04 -3.56 0.32
C SER A 125 5.16 -3.88 1.28
N HIS A 126 5.85 -4.99 1.02
CA HIS A 126 7.01 -5.45 1.79
C HIS A 126 8.16 -4.45 1.72
N ILE A 127 8.50 -3.98 0.51
CA ILE A 127 9.55 -2.98 0.32
C ILE A 127 9.24 -1.69 1.07
N ALA A 128 8.01 -1.19 0.91
CA ALA A 128 7.62 0.02 1.60
C ALA A 128 7.68 -0.14 3.12
N GLY A 129 7.08 -1.20 3.65
CA GLY A 129 7.04 -1.44 5.09
C GLY A 129 8.42 -1.62 5.72
N ARG A 130 9.35 -2.29 5.03
CA ARG A 130 10.64 -2.68 5.63
C ARG A 130 11.82 -1.79 5.26
N TYR A 131 11.85 -1.25 4.04
CA TYR A 131 13.07 -0.63 3.51
C TYR A 131 12.93 0.86 3.24
N THR A 132 11.71 1.36 3.01
CA THR A 132 11.51 2.77 2.65
C THR A 132 10.63 3.53 3.62
N ASN A 133 10.59 3.07 4.88
CA ASN A 133 9.82 3.68 5.96
C ASN A 133 8.39 4.00 5.49
N GLY A 134 7.67 2.98 5.05
CA GLY A 134 6.26 3.02 4.69
C GLY A 134 5.90 3.80 3.43
N TYR A 135 6.84 4.29 2.62
CA TYR A 135 6.52 4.99 1.37
C TYR A 135 7.47 4.62 0.24
N LEU A 136 6.93 4.25 -0.92
CA LEU A 136 7.69 3.86 -2.10
C LEU A 136 7.16 4.62 -3.32
N LYS A 137 8.06 5.26 -4.07
CA LYS A 137 7.74 5.92 -5.34
C LYS A 137 8.51 5.25 -6.47
N LEU A 138 7.79 4.86 -7.51
CA LEU A 138 8.35 4.29 -8.72
C LEU A 138 8.74 5.40 -9.70
N PRO A 139 9.64 5.12 -10.66
CA PRO A 139 10.01 6.07 -11.70
C PRO A 139 8.80 6.60 -12.47
N SER A 140 8.85 7.86 -12.92
CA SER A 140 7.72 8.52 -13.61
C SER A 140 7.21 7.76 -14.85
N ARG A 141 8.07 6.97 -15.51
CA ARG A 141 7.67 6.10 -16.64
C ARG A 141 6.60 5.08 -16.25
N ILE A 142 6.49 4.75 -14.97
CA ILE A 142 5.49 3.84 -14.39
C ILE A 142 4.36 4.66 -13.76
N ARG A 143 3.78 5.57 -14.56
CA ARG A 143 2.59 6.37 -14.19
C ARG A 143 2.71 7.12 -12.86
N GLU A 144 3.91 7.57 -12.50
CA GLU A 144 4.20 8.19 -11.20
C GLU A 144 3.65 7.37 -10.00
N LEU A 145 3.73 6.04 -10.08
CA LEU A 145 3.14 5.19 -9.05
C LEU A 145 3.79 5.44 -7.68
N GLU A 146 2.94 5.68 -6.70
CA GLU A 146 3.28 5.92 -5.30
C GLU A 146 2.50 4.92 -4.46
N PHE A 147 3.21 4.26 -3.56
CA PHE A 147 2.67 3.30 -2.64
C PHE A 147 3.02 3.68 -1.20
N CYS A 148 2.06 3.58 -0.28
CA CYS A 148 2.26 3.86 1.15
C CYS A 148 1.68 2.71 1.98
N CYS A 149 2.40 2.30 3.02
CA CYS A 149 1.95 1.33 4.01
C CYS A 149 2.37 1.78 5.41
N ARG A 150 1.40 1.98 6.30
CA ARG A 150 1.62 2.40 7.68
C ARG A 150 0.83 1.56 8.66
N PHE A 151 1.51 1.09 9.69
CA PHE A 151 0.88 0.52 10.88
C PHE A 151 0.61 1.62 11.88
N VAL A 152 -0.66 1.83 12.19
CA VAL A 152 -1.10 2.93 13.05
C VAL A 152 -1.83 2.34 14.25
N LYS A 153 -1.25 2.55 15.43
CA LYS A 153 -1.88 2.20 16.71
C LYS A 153 -2.80 3.30 17.22
N ASN A 154 -2.46 4.55 16.95
CA ASN A 154 -3.17 5.70 17.46
C ASN A 154 -3.39 6.72 16.33
N VAL A 155 -4.62 7.18 16.18
CA VAL A 155 -4.96 8.32 15.31
C VAL A 155 -5.46 9.45 16.19
N LEU A 156 -4.91 10.64 15.97
CA LEU A 156 -5.47 11.87 16.52
C LEU A 156 -6.73 12.20 15.72
N ALA A 157 -7.87 12.18 16.39
CA ALA A 157 -9.15 12.56 15.82
C ALA A 157 -9.52 13.96 16.30
N ILE A 158 -10.04 14.78 15.40
CA ILE A 158 -10.61 16.07 15.74
C ILE A 158 -12.12 15.94 15.58
N ASN A 159 -12.85 16.06 16.68
CA ASN A 159 -14.30 16.17 16.63
C ASN A 159 -14.67 17.62 16.29
N PHE A 160 -15.19 17.83 15.08
CA PHE A 160 -15.70 19.14 14.66
C PHE A 160 -17.14 19.41 15.12
N TRP A 161 -17.79 18.42 15.73
CA TRP A 161 -19.14 18.52 16.27
C TRP A 161 -19.07 18.66 17.79
N GLU A 162 -19.08 19.89 18.29
CA GLU A 162 -19.35 20.12 19.71
C GLU A 162 -20.83 19.91 20.03
N ASP A 163 -21.07 19.38 21.24
CA ASP A 163 -22.33 18.88 21.77
C ASP A 163 -23.50 19.87 21.68
N ASN A 164 -24.48 19.58 20.83
CA ASN A 164 -25.85 20.10 20.98
C ASN A 164 -26.62 19.32 22.06
N ILE A 165 -25.99 19.03 23.19
CA ILE A 165 -26.70 18.48 24.35
C ILE A 165 -27.21 19.68 25.15
N LYS A 166 -28.47 20.05 24.87
CA LYS A 166 -29.26 20.94 25.74
C LYS A 166 -29.72 20.18 26.97
#